data_AF-A0A5Y2FJN8-F1
#
_entry.id   AF-A0A5Y2FJN8-F1
#
_cell.length_a   1.000
_cell.length_b   1.000
_cell.length_c   1.000
_cell.angle_alpha   90.00
_cell.angle_beta   90.00
_cell.angle_gamma   90.00
#
_symmetry.space_group_name_H-M   'P 1'
#
loop_
_entity.id
_entity.type
_entity.pdbx_description
1 polymer ?
#
loop_
_entity_poly.entity_id
_entity_poly.type
_entity_poly.pdbx_seq_one_letter_code
_entity_poly.pdbx_strand_id
1 'polypeptide(L)'
;MSNIHLLERSLCKLRLTRISAEWYTLEKRALAEGWTLSRYLLTLCNEELLWRESEKLRRYKKEARLPVAKTSCCSVPAGWGGIFEDPDETMVVVAADRLIHQGYMFKLKGESYRKKTAKAA
;
A
#
# COMPACT_ATOMS: atom_id res chain seq x y z
N MET A 1 -26.29 10.22 -28.94
CA MET A 1 -25.06 9.42 -28.64
C MET A 1 -23.81 10.29 -28.42
N SER A 2 -23.82 11.58 -28.77
CA SER A 2 -22.68 12.50 -28.63
C SER A 2 -22.24 12.81 -27.18
N ASN A 3 -23.17 12.74 -26.22
CA ASN A 3 -22.90 13.12 -24.83
C ASN A 3 -22.10 12.06 -24.05
N ILE A 4 -22.24 10.78 -24.40
CA ILE A 4 -21.55 9.67 -23.69
C ILE A 4 -20.05 9.72 -23.96
N HIS A 5 -19.65 9.90 -25.21
CA HIS A 5 -18.24 10.02 -25.57
C HIS A 5 -17.58 11.30 -25.02
N LEU A 6 -18.35 12.39 -24.86
CA LEU A 6 -17.85 13.60 -24.22
C LEU A 6 -17.58 13.36 -22.72
N LEU A 7 -18.47 12.62 -22.05
CA LEU A 7 -18.30 12.22 -20.65
C LEU A 7 -17.04 11.35 -20.49
N GLU A 8 -16.91 10.28 -21.29
CA GLU A 8 -15.73 9.40 -21.27
C GLU A 8 -14.43 10.17 -21.50
N ARG A 9 -14.41 11.05 -22.50
CA ARG A 9 -13.24 11.90 -22.77
C ARG A 9 -12.91 12.83 -21.60
N SER A 10 -13.92 13.39 -20.94
CA SER A 10 -13.73 14.28 -19.79
C SER A 10 -13.21 13.52 -18.57
N LEU A 11 -13.74 12.32 -18.31
CA LEU A 11 -13.29 11.43 -17.24
C LEU A 11 -11.83 10.98 -17.44
N CYS A 12 -11.46 10.67 -18.68
CA CYS A 12 -10.07 10.37 -19.05
C CYS A 12 -9.14 11.56 -18.75
N LYS A 13 -9.54 12.79 -19.09
CA LYS A 13 -8.77 14.01 -18.78
C LYS A 13 -8.61 14.24 -17.28
N LEU A 14 -9.64 13.94 -16.49
CA LEU A 14 -9.62 14.03 -15.02
C LEU A 14 -8.87 12.86 -14.35
N ARG A 15 -8.39 11.88 -15.11
CA ARG A 15 -7.69 10.68 -14.61
C ARG A 15 -8.58 9.81 -13.71
N LEU A 16 -9.87 9.78 -13.99
CA LEU A 16 -10.87 8.93 -13.30
C LEU A 16 -11.02 7.61 -14.08
N THR A 17 -10.00 6.77 -13.96
CA THR A 17 -9.85 5.56 -14.77
C THR A 17 -10.89 4.49 -14.44
N ARG A 18 -11.22 4.31 -13.15
CA ARG A 18 -12.19 3.29 -12.71
C ARG A 18 -13.62 3.69 -13.06
N ILE A 19 -13.99 4.94 -12.81
CA ILE A 19 -15.24 5.57 -13.20
C ILE A 19 -15.45 5.44 -14.68
N SER A 20 -14.45 5.80 -15.50
CA SER A 20 -14.60 5.72 -16.96
C SER A 20 -14.92 4.32 -17.46
N ALA A 21 -14.49 3.28 -16.74
CA ALA A 21 -14.73 1.88 -17.10
C ALA A 21 -16.05 1.33 -16.52
N GLU A 22 -16.45 1.76 -15.32
CA GLU A 22 -17.52 1.10 -14.55
C GLU A 22 -18.78 1.95 -14.31
N TRP A 23 -18.82 3.23 -14.73
CA TRP A 23 -19.99 4.09 -14.48
C TRP A 23 -21.30 3.51 -15.02
N TYR A 24 -21.27 2.90 -16.21
CA TYR A 24 -22.45 2.35 -16.88
C TYR A 24 -22.92 1.03 -16.25
N THR A 25 -21.99 0.20 -15.75
CA THR A 25 -22.36 -1.05 -15.08
C THR A 25 -22.97 -0.77 -13.71
N LEU A 26 -22.43 0.20 -12.98
CA LEU A 26 -22.99 0.69 -11.72
C LEU A 26 -24.33 1.40 -11.93
N GLU A 27 -24.52 2.13 -13.03
CA GLU A 27 -25.80 2.79 -13.33
C GLU A 27 -26.92 1.75 -13.51
N LYS A 28 -26.67 0.68 -14.27
CA LYS A 28 -27.64 -0.42 -14.43
C LYS A 28 -28.02 -1.07 -13.09
N ARG A 29 -27.05 -1.27 -12.20
CA ARG A 29 -27.30 -1.81 -10.85
C ARG A 29 -28.11 -0.84 -10.00
N ALA A 30 -27.73 0.44 -10.02
CA ALA A 30 -28.44 1.50 -9.31
C ALA A 30 -29.90 1.64 -9.75
N LEU A 31 -30.16 1.52 -11.06
CA LEU A 31 -31.53 1.53 -11.60
C LEU A 31 -32.33 0.29 -11.18
N ALA A 32 -31.71 -0.89 -11.17
CA ALA A 32 -32.36 -2.13 -10.75
C ALA A 32 -32.71 -2.13 -9.25
N GLU A 33 -31.84 -1.54 -8.42
CA GLU A 33 -32.00 -1.50 -6.97
C GLU A 33 -32.65 -0.19 -6.46
N GLY A 34 -32.99 0.74 -7.35
CA GLY A 34 -33.64 2.01 -7.00
C GLY A 34 -32.76 2.93 -6.13
N TRP A 35 -31.46 2.99 -6.38
CA TRP A 35 -30.55 3.81 -5.58
C TRP A 35 -30.83 5.31 -5.74
N THR A 36 -30.58 6.05 -4.67
CA THR A 36 -30.54 7.52 -4.73
C THR A 36 -29.29 7.98 -5.49
N LEU A 37 -29.36 9.14 -6.16
CA LEU A 37 -28.23 9.70 -6.90
C LEU A 37 -27.01 9.92 -6.00
N SER A 38 -27.21 10.37 -4.76
CA SER A 38 -26.15 10.56 -3.78
C SER A 38 -25.43 9.25 -3.45
N ARG A 39 -26.17 8.14 -3.32
CA ARG A 39 -25.60 6.81 -3.06
C ARG A 39 -24.83 6.30 -4.28
N TYR A 40 -25.37 6.48 -5.48
CA TYR A 40 -24.68 6.12 -6.72
C TYR A 40 -23.34 6.84 -6.84
N LEU A 41 -23.32 8.16 -6.67
CA LEU A 41 -22.11 8.96 -6.75
C LEU A 41 -21.08 8.58 -5.67
N LEU A 42 -21.53 8.35 -4.43
CA LEU A 42 -20.66 7.93 -3.34
C LEU A 42 -19.97 6.59 -3.65
N THR A 43 -20.74 5.58 -4.08
CA THR A 43 -20.18 4.26 -4.44
C THR A 43 -19.15 4.39 -5.55
N LEU A 44 -19.48 5.17 -6.58
CA LEU A 44 -18.61 5.40 -7.71
C LEU A 44 -17.27 6.07 -7.31
N CYS A 45 -17.32 7.06 -6.42
CA CYS A 45 -16.13 7.71 -5.84
C CYS A 45 -15.32 6.77 -4.95
N ASN A 46 -15.97 5.91 -4.17
CA ASN A 46 -15.29 4.95 -3.30
C ASN A 46 -14.50 3.92 -4.12
N GLU A 47 -15.10 3.38 -5.19
CA GLU A 47 -14.42 2.45 -6.09
C GLU A 47 -13.16 3.06 -6.72
N GLU A 48 -13.18 4.35 -7.07
CA GLU A 48 -11.97 5.06 -7.52
C GLU A 48 -10.91 5.21 -6.45
N LEU A 49 -11.31 5.58 -5.23
CA LEU A 49 -10.38 5.75 -4.13
C LEU A 49 -9.69 4.41 -3.80
N LEU A 50 -10.47 3.33 -3.72
CA LEU A 50 -9.95 1.97 -3.52
C LEU A 50 -9.02 1.54 -4.65
N TRP A 51 -9.38 1.84 -5.90
CA TRP A 51 -8.51 1.56 -7.04
C TRP A 51 -7.20 2.35 -6.97
N ARG A 52 -7.23 3.62 -6.56
CA ARG A 52 -6.03 4.46 -6.40
C ARG A 52 -5.15 3.98 -5.26
N GLU A 53 -5.74 3.56 -4.14
CA GLU A 53 -5.02 3.02 -2.99
C GLU A 53 -4.33 1.70 -3.33
N SER A 54 -5.05 0.79 -3.98
CA SER A 54 -4.48 -0.49 -4.44
C SER A 54 -3.36 -0.28 -5.47
N GLU A 55 -3.52 0.67 -6.39
CA GLU A 55 -2.48 1.02 -7.36
C GLU A 55 -1.25 1.66 -6.71
N LYS A 56 -1.42 2.52 -5.69
CA LYS A 56 -0.30 3.02 -4.87
C LYS A 56 0.42 1.88 -4.17
N LEU A 57 -0.31 0.99 -3.50
CA LEU A 57 0.26 -0.16 -2.81
C LEU A 57 1.01 -1.09 -3.78
N ARG A 58 0.46 -1.31 -4.98
CA ARG A 58 1.08 -2.10 -6.04
C ARG A 58 2.40 -1.49 -6.49
N ARG A 59 2.45 -0.16 -6.66
CA ARG A 59 3.68 0.58 -6.99
C ARG A 59 4.71 0.45 -5.88
N TYR A 60 4.33 0.68 -4.63
CA TYR A 60 5.23 0.50 -3.49
C TYR A 60 5.75 -0.93 -3.38
N LYS A 61 4.89 -1.93 -3.57
CA LYS A 61 5.31 -3.35 -3.58
C LYS A 61 6.31 -3.64 -4.70
N LYS A 62 6.09 -3.08 -5.89
CA LYS A 62 6.99 -3.21 -7.04
C LYS A 62 8.32 -2.49 -6.83
N GLU A 63 8.27 -1.25 -6.35
CA GLU A 63 9.44 -0.40 -6.07
C GLU A 63 10.28 -0.97 -4.95
N ALA A 64 9.65 -1.54 -3.93
CA ALA A 64 10.35 -2.23 -2.88
C ALA A 64 11.15 -3.41 -3.47
N ARG A 65 10.68 -4.06 -4.56
CA ARG A 65 11.27 -5.29 -5.13
C ARG A 65 11.22 -6.50 -4.20
N LEU A 66 10.12 -6.67 -3.44
CA LEU A 66 9.72 -7.90 -2.71
C LEU A 66 10.42 -9.18 -3.21
N PRO A 67 11.49 -9.80 -2.64
CA PRO A 67 11.78 -11.17 -3.04
C PRO A 67 10.53 -11.99 -2.69
N VAL A 68 9.94 -12.63 -3.69
CA VAL A 68 8.86 -13.58 -3.48
C VAL A 68 9.50 -14.75 -2.76
N ALA A 69 9.40 -14.75 -1.42
CA ALA A 69 10.11 -15.68 -0.58
C ALA A 69 9.74 -17.12 -0.97
N LYS A 70 10.74 -17.90 -1.38
CA LYS A 70 10.75 -19.33 -1.15
C LYS A 70 11.40 -19.54 0.22
N THR A 71 10.61 -20.09 1.14
CA THR A 71 10.82 -20.16 2.58
C THR A 71 11.92 -21.15 3.01
N SER A 72 13.21 -20.85 2.90
CA SER A 72 14.18 -21.82 3.45
C SER A 72 15.53 -21.36 4.00
N CYS A 73 15.90 -20.07 4.04
CA CYS A 73 17.33 -19.77 4.29
C CYS A 73 17.72 -18.74 5.36
N CYS A 74 16.85 -17.89 5.94
CA CYS A 74 17.35 -16.88 6.88
C CYS A 74 16.53 -16.82 8.18
N SER A 75 17.15 -17.25 9.28
CA SER A 75 16.66 -17.05 10.64
C SER A 75 16.79 -15.58 11.06
N VAL A 76 15.71 -15.05 11.62
CA VAL A 76 15.65 -13.70 12.22
C VAL A 76 16.44 -13.72 13.53
N PRO A 77 17.10 -12.63 13.94
CA PRO A 77 17.68 -12.53 15.28
C PRO A 77 16.59 -12.79 16.34
N ALA A 78 16.86 -13.74 17.24
CA ALA A 78 15.92 -14.11 18.30
C ALA A 78 15.58 -12.88 19.18
N GLY A 79 14.30 -12.50 19.22
CA GLY A 79 13.78 -11.37 20.02
C GLY A 79 12.81 -10.44 19.29
N TRP A 80 12.67 -10.58 17.96
CA TRP A 80 11.83 -9.68 17.15
C TRP A 80 10.39 -10.15 16.94
N GLY A 81 10.06 -11.42 17.25
CA GLY A 81 8.74 -12.02 17.02
C GLY A 81 7.59 -11.46 17.88
N GLY A 82 7.87 -10.62 18.88
CA GLY A 82 6.84 -10.04 19.77
C GLY A 82 6.37 -8.64 19.40
N ILE A 83 6.95 -8.00 18.38
CA ILE A 83 6.62 -6.61 18.01
C ILE A 83 5.52 -6.56 16.92
N PHE A 84 5.33 -7.66 16.18
CA PHE A 84 4.40 -7.73 15.06
C PHE A 84 3.61 -9.04 15.16
N GLU A 85 2.33 -8.96 15.51
CA GLU A 85 1.37 -10.07 15.42
C GLU A 85 0.96 -10.28 13.95
N ASP A 86 1.94 -10.59 13.09
CA ASP A 86 1.70 -11.06 11.73
C ASP A 86 1.98 -12.58 11.67
N PRO A 87 1.07 -13.42 11.15
CA PRO A 87 1.16 -14.89 11.24
C PRO A 87 2.42 -15.53 10.66
N ASP A 88 3.16 -14.80 9.83
CA ASP A 88 4.21 -15.40 9.00
C ASP A 88 5.63 -14.90 9.26
N GLU A 89 5.90 -13.96 10.18
CA GLU A 89 7.24 -13.35 10.52
C GLU A 89 8.09 -12.83 9.32
N THR A 90 7.70 -13.15 8.09
CA THR A 90 8.45 -13.02 6.84
C THR A 90 8.44 -11.58 6.36
N MET A 91 7.34 -10.87 6.58
CA MET A 91 7.22 -9.45 6.23
C MET A 91 8.18 -8.58 7.06
N VAL A 92 8.39 -8.91 8.33
CA VAL A 92 9.31 -8.20 9.23
C VAL A 92 10.76 -8.38 8.79
N VAL A 93 11.15 -9.62 8.49
CA VAL A 93 12.50 -9.95 8.00
C VAL A 93 12.80 -9.26 6.70
N VAL A 94 11.84 -9.30 5.77
CA VAL A 94 11.98 -8.68 4.46
C VAL A 94 12.05 -7.16 4.57
N ALA A 95 11.27 -6.55 5.48
CA ALA A 95 11.36 -5.12 5.77
C ALA A 95 12.72 -4.74 6.37
N ALA A 96 13.22 -5.51 7.34
CA ALA A 96 14.52 -5.29 7.97
C ALA A 96 15.68 -5.42 6.95
N ASP A 97 15.70 -6.49 6.15
CA ASP A 97 16.71 -6.72 5.09
C ASP A 97 16.78 -5.54 4.10
N ARG A 98 15.63 -4.96 3.75
CA ARG A 98 15.57 -3.80 2.84
C ARG A 98 15.97 -2.49 3.46
N LEU A 99 15.59 -2.26 4.71
CA LEU A 99 16.05 -1.09 5.46
C LEU A 99 17.56 -1.15 5.63
N ILE A 100 18.13 -2.35 5.80
CA ILE A 100 19.58 -2.56 5.84
C ILE A 100 20.19 -2.33 4.46
N HIS A 101 19.56 -2.79 3.37
CA HIS A 101 20.11 -2.67 2.02
C HIS A 101 20.00 -1.25 1.42
N GLN A 102 18.95 -0.49 1.77
CA GLN A 102 18.73 0.89 1.30
C GLN A 102 19.18 1.94 2.33
N GLY A 103 19.54 1.52 3.55
CA GLY A 103 19.97 2.39 4.63
C GLY A 103 21.45 2.71 4.55
N TYR A 104 21.81 3.96 4.85
CA TYR A 104 23.20 4.34 5.07
C TYR A 104 23.60 4.03 6.52
N MET A 105 24.53 3.10 6.71
CA MET A 105 25.05 2.74 8.03
C MET A 105 26.09 3.77 8.50
N PHE A 106 25.67 4.70 9.37
CA PHE A 106 26.61 5.59 10.05
C PHE A 106 27.24 4.88 11.25
N LYS A 107 28.50 4.45 11.09
CA LYS A 107 29.29 3.88 12.20
C LYS A 107 29.89 5.02 13.03
N LEU A 108 29.16 5.42 14.07
CA LEU A 108 29.67 6.37 15.06
C LEU A 108 30.74 5.69 15.91
N LYS A 109 32.01 6.10 15.75
CA LYS A 109 33.11 5.66 16.61
C LYS A 109 33.16 6.55 17.84
N GLY A 110 32.73 6.03 18.97
CA GLY A 110 32.76 6.71 20.25
C GLY A 110 32.22 5.82 21.34
N GLU A 111 32.64 6.07 22.58
CA GLU A 111 32.06 5.36 23.73
C GLU A 111 30.62 5.84 23.94
N SER A 112 29.68 4.89 24.02
CA SER A 112 28.28 5.20 24.32
C SER A 112 28.18 5.93 25.66
N TYR A 113 27.50 7.07 25.67
CA TYR A 113 27.22 7.83 26.89
C TYR A 113 26.52 6.95 27.94
N ARG A 114 25.65 6.04 27.50
CA ARG A 114 24.97 5.07 28.37
C ARG A 114 25.92 4.04 28.99
N LYS A 115 26.99 3.66 28.28
CA LYS A 115 28.04 2.79 28.84
C LYS A 115 28.90 3.55 29.85
N LYS A 116 29.14 4.85 29.65
CA LYS A 116 29.86 5.69 30.62
C LYS A 116 29.08 5.83 31.93
N THR A 117 27.77 6.06 31.85
CA THR A 117 26.93 6.16 33.06
C THR A 117 26.80 4.83 33.80
N ALA A 118 26.75 3.70 33.08
CA ALA A 118 26.69 2.37 33.70
C ALA A 118 28.03 1.90 34.31
N LYS A 119 29.17 2.44 33.86
CA LYS A 119 30.51 2.16 34.42
C LYS A 119 30.86 3.11 35.59
N ALA A 120 30.12 4.20 35.74
CA ALA A 120 30.26 5.18 36.81
C ALA A 120 29.30 4.92 38.00
N ALA A 121 28.41 3.93 37.89
CA ALA A 121 27.58 3.40 38.96
C ALA A 121 28.21 2.12 39.52
#